data_AF-A0A1M5HPZ8-F1
#
_entry.id   AF-A0A1M5HPZ8-F1
#
_cell.length_a   1.000
_cell.length_b   1.000
_cell.length_c   1.000
_cell.angle_alpha   90.00
_cell.angle_beta   90.00
_cell.angle_gamma   90.00
#
_symmetry.space_group_name_H-M   'P 1'
#
loop_
_entity.id
_entity.type
_entity.pdbx_description
1 polymer ?
#
loop_
_entity_poly.entity_id
_entity_poly.type
_entity_poly.pdbx_seq_one_letter_code
_entity_poly.pdbx_strand_id
1 'polypeptide(L)'
;MIKHLLKASRSLSQRTGIAVYARHYGLNHAGRLIEPIFQTGISKHHSIYLGVDALGTEWIAENHKFNGVRLVKALDFFRNKNDITVEGFSGEYRERVAAVKRALSLLGKSYDLISYNCEHYASYVQTGKAESRQVSTLFALVLAALFIGIAIKD
;
A
#
# COMPACT_ATOMS: atom_id res chain seq x y z
N MET A 1 20.62 18.00 -8.12
CA MET A 1 20.71 18.39 -6.69
C MET A 1 20.15 17.33 -5.74
N ILE A 2 18.91 16.83 -5.93
CA ILE A 2 18.24 15.83 -5.06
C ILE A 2 19.04 14.52 -4.88
N LYS A 3 19.60 13.96 -5.97
CA LYS A 3 20.40 12.72 -5.91
C LYS A 3 21.65 12.85 -5.01
N HIS A 4 22.22 14.05 -4.90
CA HIS A 4 23.38 14.31 -4.03
C HIS A 4 22.98 14.44 -2.56
N LEU A 5 21.83 15.06 -2.27
CA LEU A 5 21.30 15.19 -0.91
C LEU A 5 20.89 13.82 -0.33
N LEU A 6 20.24 12.97 -1.13
CA LEU A 6 19.91 11.60 -0.73
C LEU A 6 21.17 10.74 -0.50
N LYS A 7 22.24 10.96 -1.27
CA LYS A 7 23.52 10.26 -1.09
C LYS A 7 24.26 10.69 0.18
N ALA A 8 24.19 11.95 0.58
CA ALA A 8 24.74 12.44 1.85
C ALA A 8 23.92 11.95 3.06
N SER A 9 22.59 11.98 2.96
CA SER A 9 21.66 11.42 3.94
C SER A 9 21.87 9.91 4.16
N ARG A 10 22.30 9.18 3.12
CA ARG A 10 22.61 7.74 3.14
C ARG A 10 23.72 7.36 4.12
N SER A 11 24.80 8.15 4.22
CA SER A 11 25.91 7.86 5.14
C SER A 11 25.55 8.15 6.59
N LEU A 12 24.67 9.14 6.80
CA LEU A 12 24.11 9.47 8.10
C LEU A 12 23.12 8.41 8.57
N SER A 13 22.16 7.98 7.74
CA SER A 13 21.14 6.98 8.07
C SER A 13 21.73 5.64 8.52
N GLN A 14 22.68 5.10 7.75
CA GLN A 14 23.35 3.84 8.07
C GLN A 14 24.18 3.90 9.36
N ARG A 15 24.53 5.10 9.85
CA ARG A 15 25.31 5.31 11.07
C ARG A 15 24.47 5.70 12.29
N THR A 16 23.21 6.10 12.12
CA THR A 16 22.42 6.76 13.18
C THR A 16 21.01 6.18 13.40
N GLY A 17 20.60 5.16 12.64
CA GLY A 17 19.25 4.59 12.74
C GLY A 17 18.14 5.56 12.30
N ILE A 18 18.52 6.58 11.52
CA ILE A 18 17.64 7.65 11.08
C ILE A 18 16.74 7.14 9.93
N ALA A 19 15.42 7.25 10.13
CA ALA A 19 14.38 7.00 9.13
C ALA A 19 14.30 8.17 8.13
N VAL A 20 15.10 8.10 7.07
CA VAL A 20 15.22 9.15 6.05
C VAL A 20 13.93 9.34 5.29
N TYR A 21 13.35 8.25 4.79
CA TYR A 21 12.16 8.29 3.94
C TYR A 21 10.93 8.63 4.77
N ALA A 22 10.80 8.06 5.97
CA ALA A 22 9.72 8.44 6.88
C ALA A 22 9.72 9.93 7.18
N ARG A 23 10.87 10.54 7.46
CA ARG A 23 10.91 11.99 7.71
C ARG A 23 10.67 12.82 6.46
N HIS A 24 11.21 12.41 5.32
CA HIS A 24 11.04 13.16 4.07
C HIS A 24 9.59 13.18 3.59
N TYR A 25 8.89 12.05 3.68
CA TYR A 25 7.53 11.88 3.19
C TYR A 25 6.45 11.94 4.29
N GLY A 26 6.83 12.15 5.56
CA GLY A 26 5.89 12.15 6.69
C GLY A 26 5.26 10.78 6.97
N LEU A 27 6.00 9.68 6.75
CA LEU A 27 5.47 8.32 6.94
C LEU A 27 5.38 7.96 8.42
N ASN A 28 4.30 7.28 8.77
CA ASN A 28 4.17 6.58 10.04
C ASN A 28 3.98 5.08 9.78
N HIS A 29 4.22 4.24 10.80
CA HIS A 29 4.04 2.79 10.65
C HIS A 29 2.59 2.49 10.25
N ALA A 30 2.42 1.52 9.36
CA ALA A 30 1.18 1.17 8.69
C ALA A 30 0.59 2.26 7.76
N GLY A 31 1.29 3.38 7.56
CA GLY A 31 0.92 4.40 6.59
C GLY A 31 0.91 3.84 5.17
N ARG A 32 -0.07 4.25 4.38
CA ARG A 32 -0.26 3.81 3.00
C ARG A 32 0.42 4.78 2.05
N LEU A 33 1.15 4.19 1.11
CA LEU A 33 1.81 4.86 0.00
C LEU A 33 1.00 4.57 -1.26
N ILE A 34 0.68 5.61 -2.01
CA ILE A 34 -0.12 5.52 -3.23
C ILE A 34 0.66 6.16 -4.36
N GLU A 35 0.92 5.38 -5.39
CA GLU A 35 1.58 5.84 -6.61
C GLU A 35 0.68 5.61 -7.83
N PRO A 36 0.67 6.55 -8.79
CA PRO A 36 0.00 6.32 -10.07
C PRO A 36 0.80 5.33 -10.92
N ILE A 37 0.12 4.28 -11.44
CA ILE A 37 0.74 3.30 -12.35
C ILE A 37 0.85 3.87 -13.78
N PHE A 38 0.02 4.87 -14.12
CA PHE A 38 0.04 5.59 -15.39
C PHE A 38 -0.12 7.10 -15.17
N GLN A 39 0.37 7.92 -16.11
CA GLN A 39 0.18 9.39 -16.11
C GLN A 39 -1.30 9.82 -16.19
N THR A 40 -2.23 8.90 -16.41
CA THR A 40 -3.69 9.14 -16.46
C THR A 40 -4.39 8.98 -15.11
N GLY A 41 -3.74 8.41 -14.08
CA GLY A 41 -4.30 8.26 -12.72
C GLY A 41 -5.35 7.14 -12.53
N ILE A 42 -5.68 6.37 -13.56
CA ILE A 42 -6.78 5.38 -13.55
C ILE A 42 -6.47 4.15 -12.68
N SER A 43 -5.19 3.79 -12.53
CA SER A 43 -4.76 2.68 -11.68
C SER A 43 -3.66 3.14 -10.72
N LYS A 44 -3.79 2.72 -9.47
CA LYS A 44 -2.91 3.11 -8.36
C LYS A 44 -2.24 1.87 -7.81
N HIS A 45 -0.95 1.95 -7.50
CA HIS A 45 -0.26 0.92 -6.71
C HIS A 45 -0.25 1.36 -5.25
N HIS A 46 -0.67 0.45 -4.39
CA HIS A 46 -0.81 0.68 -2.96
C HIS A 46 0.19 -0.16 -2.18
N SER A 47 0.93 0.50 -1.30
CA SER A 47 1.94 -0.12 -0.46
C SER A 47 1.83 0.37 0.97
N ILE A 48 2.42 -0.35 1.92
CA ILE A 48 2.37 -0.05 3.35
C ILE A 48 3.77 0.17 3.90
N TYR A 49 4.02 1.31 4.53
CA TYR A 49 5.25 1.55 5.26
C TYR A 49 5.27 0.78 6.59
N LEU A 50 6.29 -0.04 6.80
CA LEU A 50 6.37 -0.91 7.98
C LEU A 50 7.19 -0.32 9.12
N GLY A 51 8.08 0.63 8.82
CA GLY A 51 9.01 1.18 9.80
C GLY A 51 10.46 0.83 9.51
N VAL A 52 11.29 0.96 10.55
CA VAL A 52 12.73 0.75 10.52
C VAL A 52 13.07 -0.53 11.29
N ASP A 53 13.95 -1.37 10.74
CA ASP A 53 14.50 -2.51 11.47
C ASP A 53 15.68 -2.11 12.40
N ALA A 54 16.20 -3.09 13.14
CA ALA A 54 17.32 -2.91 14.05
C ALA A 54 18.62 -2.45 13.36
N LEU A 55 18.73 -2.65 12.04
CA LEU A 55 19.88 -2.24 11.24
C LEU A 55 19.69 -0.85 10.62
N GLY A 56 18.61 -0.15 10.95
CA GLY A 56 18.28 1.15 10.36
C GLY A 56 17.68 1.06 8.95
N THR A 57 17.30 -0.13 8.48
CA THR A 57 16.69 -0.29 7.15
C THR A 57 15.20 -0.01 7.22
N GLU A 58 14.74 0.90 6.36
CA GLU A 58 13.33 1.21 6.19
C GLU A 58 12.65 0.22 5.23
N TRP A 59 11.52 -0.33 5.64
CA TRP A 59 10.79 -1.38 4.93
C TRP A 59 9.40 -0.94 4.49
N ILE A 60 9.02 -1.40 3.31
CA ILE A 60 7.69 -1.25 2.73
C ILE A 60 7.21 -2.65 2.36
N ALA A 61 5.94 -2.95 2.68
CA ALA A 61 5.27 -4.13 2.18
C ALA A 61 4.33 -3.75 1.04
N GLU A 62 4.35 -4.54 -0.03
CA GLU A 62 3.50 -4.33 -1.20
C GLU A 62 2.95 -5.66 -1.69
N ASN A 63 1.76 -5.65 -2.30
CA ASN A 63 1.24 -6.81 -3.03
C ASN A 63 1.47 -6.59 -4.53
N HIS A 64 2.52 -7.22 -5.05
CA HIS A 64 3.00 -7.02 -6.42
C HIS A 64 2.40 -8.05 -7.37
N LYS A 65 1.97 -7.60 -8.57
CA LYS A 65 1.24 -8.43 -9.56
C LYS A 65 1.88 -9.80 -9.84
N PHE A 66 3.21 -9.85 -9.90
CA PHE A 66 3.94 -11.08 -10.23
C PHE A 66 4.54 -11.82 -9.03
N ASN A 67 4.72 -11.12 -7.91
CA ASN A 67 5.50 -11.62 -6.77
C ASN A 67 4.66 -11.80 -5.51
N GLY A 68 3.37 -11.45 -5.57
CA GLY A 68 2.50 -11.42 -4.39
C GLY A 68 2.97 -10.40 -3.36
N VAL A 69 2.56 -10.63 -2.11
CA VAL A 69 2.94 -9.80 -0.98
C VAL A 69 4.42 -10.00 -0.65
N ARG A 70 5.20 -8.91 -0.70
CA ARG A 70 6.65 -8.93 -0.46
C ARG A 70 7.13 -7.71 0.31
N LEU A 71 8.34 -7.82 0.85
CA LEU A 71 9.08 -6.71 1.42
C LEU A 71 10.00 -6.07 0.39
N VAL A 72 10.03 -4.75 0.37
CA VAL A 72 10.97 -3.96 -0.42
C VAL A 72 11.59 -2.89 0.48
N LYS A 73 12.87 -2.60 0.24
CA LYS A 73 13.55 -1.51 0.95
C LYS A 73 12.99 -0.18 0.46
N ALA A 74 12.76 0.77 1.37
CA ALA A 74 12.33 2.12 0.99
C ALA A 74 13.29 2.75 -0.03
N LEU A 75 14.60 2.50 0.11
CA LEU A 75 15.61 2.93 -0.85
C LEU A 75 15.30 2.50 -2.29
N ASP A 76 14.88 1.26 -2.49
CA ASP A 76 14.58 0.73 -3.82
C ASP A 76 13.20 1.18 -4.28
N PHE A 77 12.23 1.24 -3.37
CA PHE A 77 10.88 1.72 -3.64
C PHE A 77 10.87 3.17 -4.16
N PHE A 78 11.58 4.08 -3.51
CA PHE A 78 11.56 5.51 -3.83
C PHE A 78 12.53 5.92 -4.95
N ARG A 79 13.39 5.02 -5.45
CA ARG A 79 14.53 5.35 -6.32
C ARG A 79 14.16 6.21 -7.55
N ASN A 80 13.00 5.96 -8.15
CA ASN A 80 12.53 6.63 -9.37
C ASN A 80 11.10 7.18 -9.24
N LYS A 81 10.62 7.43 -8.01
CA LYS A 81 9.24 7.87 -7.77
C LYS A 81 9.21 9.31 -7.32
N ASN A 82 8.51 10.14 -8.09
CA ASN A 82 8.41 11.59 -7.83
C ASN A 82 7.00 12.02 -7.37
N ASP A 83 5.99 11.18 -7.60
CA ASP A 83 4.60 11.47 -7.28
C ASP A 83 4.04 10.35 -6.40
N ILE A 84 4.08 10.58 -5.09
CA ILE A 84 3.60 9.63 -4.08
C ILE A 84 2.68 10.39 -3.14
N THR A 85 1.45 9.91 -3.04
CA THR A 85 0.54 10.34 -1.99
C THR A 85 0.75 9.46 -0.76
N VAL A 86 0.83 10.11 0.41
CA VAL A 86 0.96 9.45 1.71
C VAL A 86 -0.34 9.60 2.47
N GLU A 87 -0.92 8.48 2.85
CA GLU A 87 -2.04 8.41 3.77
C GLU A 87 -1.54 7.83 5.10
N GLY A 88 -1.43 8.69 6.11
CA GLY A 88 -1.03 8.25 7.45
C GLY A 88 -2.04 7.27 8.05
N PHE A 89 -1.55 6.32 8.85
CA PHE A 89 -2.42 5.46 9.64
C PHE A 89 -2.94 6.20 10.88
N SER A 90 -4.27 6.27 11.02
CA SER A 90 -4.97 7.07 12.04
C SER A 90 -5.18 6.35 13.37
N GLY A 91 -5.01 5.03 13.43
CA GLY A 91 -5.23 4.27 14.67
C GLY A 91 -4.12 4.43 15.71
N GLU A 92 -4.45 4.00 16.93
CA GLU A 92 -3.59 4.01 18.11
C GLU A 92 -2.39 3.07 17.96
N TYR A 93 -1.40 3.18 18.85
CA TYR A 93 -0.18 2.36 18.81
C TYR A 93 -0.48 0.86 18.70
N ARG A 94 -1.44 0.34 19.48
CA ARG A 94 -1.82 -1.09 19.44
C ARG A 94 -2.41 -1.50 18.10
N GLU A 95 -3.25 -0.65 17.51
CA GLU A 95 -3.87 -0.90 16.21
C GLU A 95 -2.85 -0.84 15.08
N ARG A 96 -1.88 0.06 15.20
CA ARG A 96 -0.73 0.20 14.29
C ARG A 96 0.16 -1.04 14.31
N VAL A 97 0.47 -1.56 15.50
CA VAL A 97 1.18 -2.83 15.65
C VAL A 97 0.38 -3.97 15.03
N ALA A 98 -0.94 -4.01 15.26
CA ALA A 98 -1.80 -5.02 14.64
C ALA A 98 -1.82 -4.91 13.10
N ALA A 99 -1.83 -3.70 12.54
CA ALA A 99 -1.75 -3.46 11.11
C ALA A 99 -0.42 -3.94 10.52
N VAL A 100 0.71 -3.62 11.15
CA VAL A 100 2.03 -4.13 10.73
C VAL A 100 2.07 -5.66 10.80
N LYS A 101 1.50 -6.27 11.84
CA LYS A 101 1.39 -7.73 11.94
C LYS A 101 0.56 -8.34 10.80
N ARG A 102 -0.57 -7.72 10.43
CA ARG A 102 -1.37 -8.14 9.26
C ARG A 102 -0.57 -8.09 7.97
N ALA A 103 0.18 -6.99 7.74
CA ALA A 103 1.02 -6.86 6.56
C ALA A 103 2.04 -8.01 6.47
N LEU A 104 2.72 -8.29 7.58
CA LEU A 104 3.75 -9.33 7.65
C LEU A 104 3.16 -10.75 7.57
N SER A 105 1.98 -11.01 8.14
CA SER A 105 1.36 -12.34 8.09
C SER A 105 0.92 -12.75 6.69
N LEU A 106 0.89 -11.83 5.74
CA LEU A 106 0.44 -12.06 4.38
C LEU A 106 1.61 -12.22 3.40
N LEU A 107 2.86 -12.14 3.85
CA LEU A 107 4.04 -12.33 3.00
C LEU A 107 3.95 -13.64 2.20
N GLY A 108 4.25 -13.55 0.91
CA GLY A 108 4.16 -14.65 -0.04
C GLY A 108 2.76 -14.92 -0.60
N LYS A 109 1.70 -14.30 -0.06
CA LYS A 109 0.35 -14.46 -0.61
C LYS A 109 0.30 -13.94 -2.05
N SER A 110 -0.18 -14.76 -2.97
CA SER A 110 -0.28 -14.44 -4.38
C SER A 110 -1.25 -13.29 -4.64
N TYR A 111 -0.93 -12.49 -5.65
CA TYR A 111 -1.76 -11.40 -6.14
C TYR A 111 -2.95 -11.97 -6.92
N ASP A 112 -4.13 -11.39 -6.70
CA ASP A 112 -5.31 -11.66 -7.51
C ASP A 112 -5.93 -10.34 -7.96
N LEU A 113 -6.11 -10.14 -9.26
CA LEU A 113 -6.53 -8.84 -9.80
C LEU A 113 -7.90 -8.38 -9.28
N ILE A 114 -8.78 -9.34 -8.98
CA ILE A 114 -10.18 -9.13 -8.64
C ILE A 114 -10.34 -9.14 -7.11
N SER A 115 -9.96 -10.22 -6.47
CA SER A 115 -10.21 -10.50 -5.06
C SER A 115 -9.09 -10.08 -4.11
N TYR A 116 -7.86 -9.86 -4.61
CA TYR A 116 -6.70 -9.65 -3.74
C TYR A 116 -5.54 -8.91 -4.41
N ASN A 117 -5.82 -7.70 -4.89
CA ASN A 117 -4.83 -6.83 -5.51
C ASN A 117 -4.12 -5.94 -4.46
N CYS A 118 -3.34 -4.95 -4.91
CA CYS A 118 -2.63 -4.04 -4.01
C CYS A 118 -3.55 -3.15 -3.16
N GLU A 119 -4.70 -2.73 -3.69
CA GLU A 119 -5.69 -1.94 -2.97
C GLU A 119 -6.35 -2.78 -1.88
N HIS A 120 -6.82 -3.98 -2.22
CA HIS A 120 -7.42 -4.90 -1.25
C HIS A 120 -6.45 -5.24 -0.11
N TYR A 121 -5.18 -5.51 -0.45
CA TYR A 121 -4.13 -5.73 0.52
C TYR A 121 -3.96 -4.53 1.46
N ALA A 122 -3.79 -3.32 0.92
CA ALA A 122 -3.59 -2.12 1.72
C ALA A 122 -4.80 -1.83 2.62
N SER A 123 -6.02 -1.96 2.10
CA SER A 123 -7.26 -1.79 2.86
C SER A 123 -7.39 -2.82 3.98
N TYR A 124 -7.06 -4.10 3.74
CA TYR A 124 -7.06 -5.14 4.77
C TYR A 124 -6.00 -4.85 5.84
N VAL A 125 -4.81 -4.41 5.45
CA VAL A 125 -3.77 -4.02 6.41
C VAL A 125 -4.23 -2.85 7.27
N GLN A 126 -4.85 -1.82 6.69
CA GLN A 126 -5.34 -0.66 7.45
C GLN A 126 -6.51 -1.01 8.36
N THR A 127 -7.51 -1.74 7.87
CA THR A 127 -8.80 -1.90 8.57
C THR A 127 -8.97 -3.23 9.29
N GLY A 128 -8.20 -4.25 8.92
CA GLY A 128 -8.39 -5.64 9.36
C GLY A 128 -9.62 -6.33 8.75
N LYS A 129 -10.38 -5.66 7.88
CA LYS A 129 -11.59 -6.19 7.25
C LYS A 129 -11.25 -6.68 5.85
N ALA A 130 -11.67 -7.91 5.53
CA ALA A 130 -11.61 -8.38 4.15
C ALA A 130 -12.60 -7.56 3.32
N GLU A 131 -12.12 -6.70 2.42
CA GLU A 131 -13.01 -5.91 1.58
C GLU A 131 -13.69 -6.78 0.53
N SER A 132 -15.02 -6.89 0.61
CA SER A 132 -15.89 -7.53 -0.39
C SER A 132 -16.66 -6.48 -1.22
N ARG A 133 -15.98 -5.43 -1.71
CA ARG A 133 -16.66 -4.34 -2.45
C ARG A 133 -17.01 -4.70 -3.90
N GLN A 134 -16.20 -5.50 -4.60
CA GLN A 134 -16.50 -5.87 -5.99
C GLN A 134 -17.69 -6.82 -6.12
N VAL A 135 -17.93 -7.69 -5.14
CA VAL A 135 -19.15 -8.51 -5.09
C VAL A 135 -20.37 -7.60 -4.93
N SER A 136 -20.28 -6.54 -4.11
CA SER A 136 -21.40 -5.59 -3.92
C SER A 136 -21.74 -4.82 -5.21
N THR A 137 -20.74 -4.37 -5.97
CA THR A 137 -20.99 -3.58 -7.20
C THR A 137 -21.48 -4.45 -8.35
N LEU A 138 -20.89 -5.64 -8.55
CA LEU A 138 -21.37 -6.58 -9.56
C LEU A 138 -22.78 -7.09 -9.24
N PHE A 139 -23.07 -7.38 -7.97
CA PHE A 139 -24.40 -7.79 -7.53
C PHE A 139 -25.43 -6.66 -7.72
N ALA A 140 -25.07 -5.41 -7.42
CA ALA A 140 -25.93 -4.25 -7.67
C ALA A 140 -26.21 -4.03 -9.17
N LEU A 141 -25.21 -4.20 -10.04
CA LEU A 141 -25.37 -4.08 -11.49
C LEU A 141 -26.21 -5.22 -12.08
N VAL A 142 -26.02 -6.45 -11.61
CA VAL A 142 -26.84 -7.61 -12.01
C VAL A 142 -28.29 -7.42 -11.55
N LEU A 143 -28.51 -6.97 -10.31
CA LEU A 143 -29.85 -6.64 -9.82
C LEU A 143 -30.50 -5.53 -10.65
N ALA A 144 -29.77 -4.45 -10.95
CA ALA A 144 -30.29 -3.34 -11.76
C ALA A 144 -30.66 -3.80 -13.18
N ALA A 145 -29.84 -4.64 -13.82
CA ALA A 145 -30.14 -5.21 -15.13
C ALA A 145 -31.38 -6.13 -15.12
N LEU A 146 -31.57 -6.91 -14.05
CA LEU A 146 -32.77 -7.75 -13.87
C LEU A 146 -34.04 -6.89 -13.71
N PHE A 147 -33.99 -5.81 -12.91
CA PHE A 147 -35.13 -4.90 -12.75
C PHE A 147 -35.52 -4.21 -14.07
N ILE A 148 -34.53 -3.76 -14.85
CA ILE A 148 -34.78 -3.17 -16.17
C ILE A 148 -35.37 -4.21 -17.13
N GLY A 149 -34.84 -5.43 -17.14
CA GLY A 149 -35.34 -6.51 -17.99
C GLY A 149 -36.77 -6.94 -17.68
N ILE A 150 -37.19 -6.90 -16.41
CA ILE A 150 -38.59 -7.14 -16.01
C ILE A 150 -39.47 -5.96 -16.40
N ALA A 151 -39.04 -4.73 -16.13
CA ALA A 151 -39.82 -3.52 -16.43
C ALA A 151 -40.04 -3.24 -17.93
N ILE A 152 -39.20 -3.79 -18.81
CA ILE A 152 -39.35 -3.67 -20.28
C ILE A 152 -40.25 -4.79 -20.84
N LYS A 153 -40.51 -5.85 -20.06
CA LYS A 153 -41.29 -7.02 -20.50
C LYS A 153 -42.80 -6.87 -20.27
N ASP A 154 -43.21 -5.86 -19.51
CA ASP A 154 -44.61 -5.42 -19.32
C ASP A 154 -44.94 -4.21 -20.22
#